data_AF-A0AAQ3PRQ8-F1
#
_entry.id   AF-A0AAQ3PRQ8-F1
#
_cell.length_a   1.000
_cell.length_b   1.000
_cell.length_c   1.000
_cell.angle_alpha   90.00
_cell.angle_beta   90.00
_cell.angle_gamma   90.00
#
_symmetry.space_group_name_H-M   'P 1'
#
loop_
_entity.id
_entity.type
_entity.pdbx_description
1 polymer ?
#
loop_
_entity_poly.entity_id
_entity_poly.type
_entity_poly.pdbx_seq_one_letter_code
_entity_poly.pdbx_strand_id
1 'polypeptide(L)'
;MAHPFDLCPNYQESTKAKTTLLRDPERRKTGESSTDTASVQHLRPGMVLLKGFVKPEDQIEMVCMCRQLGKGPGGFYRPSLKNGAKLNLWMMSLGKNWDPTTRSYGPTRPFDGAQAPAIPDAFKMIA
;
A
#
# COMPACT_ATOMS: atom_id res chain seq x y z
N MET A 1 22.09 5.03 9.28
CA MET A 1 20.97 5.38 8.37
C MET A 1 19.91 4.31 8.53
N ALA A 2 18.61 4.67 8.60
CA ALA A 2 17.55 3.67 8.68
C ALA A 2 17.42 2.91 7.35
N HIS A 3 17.25 1.59 7.41
CA HIS A 3 17.03 0.79 6.20
C HIS A 3 15.67 1.12 5.58
N PRO A 4 15.57 1.26 4.24
CA PRO A 4 14.30 1.46 3.56
C PRO A 4 13.34 0.30 3.84
N PHE A 5 12.05 0.61 3.98
CA PHE A 5 11.03 -0.41 4.19
C PHE A 5 10.81 -1.22 2.91
N ASP A 6 10.98 -2.53 2.98
CA ASP A 6 10.71 -3.45 1.88
C ASP A 6 9.31 -4.06 2.02
N LEU A 7 8.47 -3.90 1.01
CA LEU A 7 7.14 -4.55 0.93
C LEU A 7 7.26 -6.07 0.85
N CYS A 8 8.34 -6.59 0.27
CA CYS A 8 8.58 -8.02 0.09
C CYS A 8 10.01 -8.35 0.54
N PRO A 9 10.31 -8.31 1.86
CA PRO A 9 11.64 -8.60 2.36
C PRO A 9 12.03 -10.03 1.99
N ASN A 10 13.30 -10.26 1.68
CA ASN A 10 13.80 -11.62 1.47
C ASN A 10 13.63 -12.38 2.79
N TYR A 11 13.05 -13.59 2.72
CA TYR A 11 12.70 -14.42 3.87
C TYR A 11 13.88 -14.71 4.82
N GLN A 12 15.12 -14.58 4.35
CA GLN A 12 16.32 -14.76 5.17
C GLN A 12 16.59 -13.62 6.16
N GLU A 13 15.99 -12.44 5.98
CA GLU A 13 16.20 -11.27 6.86
C GLU A 13 15.08 -11.07 7.90
N SER A 14 14.00 -11.85 7.86
CA SER A 14 12.97 -11.77 8.90
C SER A 14 13.48 -12.39 10.19
N THR A 15 14.03 -11.55 11.08
CA THR A 15 14.10 -11.87 12.51
C THR A 15 12.74 -12.40 12.93
N LYS A 16 12.74 -13.61 13.54
CA LYS A 16 11.54 -14.38 13.89
C LYS A 16 10.51 -13.48 14.59
N ALA A 17 9.55 -12.96 13.85
CA ALA A 17 8.36 -12.38 14.44
C ALA A 17 7.70 -13.52 15.22
N LYS A 18 7.57 -13.36 16.54
CA LYS A 18 6.77 -14.28 17.35
C LYS A 18 5.34 -14.16 16.84
N THR A 19 4.95 -15.08 15.98
CA THR A 19 3.58 -15.22 15.55
C THR A 19 2.77 -15.70 16.74
N THR A 20 2.24 -14.79 17.55
CA THR A 20 1.03 -15.08 18.33
C THR A 20 -0.11 -15.21 17.33
N LEU A 21 -0.18 -16.39 16.70
CA LEU A 21 -1.37 -16.84 16.00
C LEU A 21 -2.49 -16.86 17.04
N LEU A 22 -3.27 -15.79 17.11
CA LEU A 22 -4.67 -15.92 17.50
C LEU A 22 -5.35 -16.70 16.37
N ARG A 23 -5.15 -18.02 16.38
CA ARG A 23 -5.89 -18.97 15.54
C ARG A 23 -7.31 -19.00 16.11
N ASP A 24 -8.19 -18.22 15.52
CA ASP A 24 -9.61 -18.38 15.68
C ASP A 24 -10.05 -19.57 14.79
N PRO A 25 -10.43 -20.74 15.34
CA PRO A 25 -10.68 -21.95 14.57
C PRO A 25 -11.96 -21.88 13.71
N GLU A 26 -12.81 -20.87 13.93
CA GLU A 26 -14.21 -20.84 13.45
C GLU A 26 -14.40 -20.18 12.06
N ARG A 27 -13.35 -19.62 11.43
CA ARG A 27 -13.48 -18.96 10.11
C ARG A 27 -13.06 -19.79 8.90
N ARG A 28 -12.91 -21.10 9.05
CA ARG A 28 -12.83 -22.02 7.89
C ARG A 28 -14.24 -22.45 7.45
N LYS A 29 -15.10 -21.50 7.12
CA LYS A 29 -16.19 -21.78 6.19
C LYS A 29 -15.68 -21.49 4.80
N THR A 30 -15.33 -22.58 4.12
CA THR A 30 -15.34 -22.78 2.67
C THR A 30 -15.74 -21.52 1.90
N GLY A 31 -14.76 -20.68 1.57
CA GLY A 31 -14.87 -19.89 0.36
C GLY A 31 -14.68 -20.88 -0.76
N GLU A 32 -15.78 -21.38 -1.30
CA GLU A 32 -15.79 -21.99 -2.63
C GLU A 32 -14.90 -21.12 -3.53
N SER A 33 -14.07 -21.78 -4.33
CA SER A 33 -13.31 -21.17 -5.40
C SER A 33 -14.27 -20.35 -6.25
N SER A 34 -14.44 -19.06 -5.91
CA SER A 34 -15.34 -18.16 -6.60
C SER A 34 -14.78 -18.05 -8.00
N THR A 35 -15.58 -18.46 -8.97
CA THR A 35 -15.31 -18.31 -10.39
C THR A 35 -14.63 -16.98 -10.66
N ASP A 36 -13.54 -17.05 -11.42
CA ASP A 36 -12.64 -15.99 -11.91
C ASP A 36 -13.40 -14.93 -12.74
N THR A 37 -14.39 -14.32 -12.12
CA THR A 37 -15.37 -13.45 -12.76
C THR A 37 -15.44 -12.19 -11.93
N ALA A 38 -14.93 -11.10 -12.51
CA ALA A 38 -15.07 -9.78 -11.93
C ALA A 38 -16.55 -9.52 -11.63
N SER A 39 -16.86 -9.12 -10.40
CA SER A 39 -18.23 -8.83 -9.98
C SER A 39 -18.37 -7.37 -9.55
N VAL A 40 -19.52 -6.78 -9.91
CA VAL A 40 -19.84 -5.38 -9.66
C VAL A 40 -20.88 -5.28 -8.56
N GLN A 41 -20.63 -4.45 -7.55
CA GLN A 41 -21.56 -4.19 -6.47
C GLN A 41 -21.75 -2.68 -6.27
N HIS A 42 -23.00 -2.22 -6.34
CA HIS A 42 -23.37 -0.84 -6.00
C HIS A 42 -23.56 -0.73 -4.48
N LEU A 43 -22.83 0.19 -3.84
CA LEU A 43 -22.88 0.37 -2.39
C LEU A 43 -23.79 1.53 -1.97
N ARG A 44 -23.79 2.61 -2.78
CA ARG A 44 -24.63 3.80 -2.65
C ARG A 44 -24.54 4.61 -3.97
N PRO A 45 -25.38 5.63 -4.20
CA PRO A 45 -25.25 6.50 -5.37
C PRO A 45 -23.81 7.03 -5.52
N GLY A 46 -23.20 6.78 -6.68
CA GLY A 46 -21.82 7.20 -6.99
C GLY A 46 -20.69 6.32 -6.41
N MET A 47 -20.99 5.15 -5.82
CA MET A 47 -19.97 4.25 -5.24
C MET A 47 -20.16 2.80 -5.69
N VAL A 48 -19.15 2.26 -6.39
CA VAL A 48 -19.13 0.92 -6.97
C VAL A 48 -17.91 0.14 -6.49
N LEU A 49 -18.09 -1.12 -6.11
CA LEU A 49 -17.03 -2.06 -5.80
C LEU A 49 -16.90 -3.06 -6.97
N LEU A 50 -15.70 -3.13 -7.55
CA LEU A 50 -15.34 -4.08 -8.60
C LEU A 50 -14.44 -5.18 -7.98
N LYS A 51 -15.02 -6.30 -7.57
CA LYS A 51 -14.25 -7.43 -7.01
C LYS A 51 -13.55 -8.18 -8.14
N GLY A 52 -12.27 -8.51 -7.95
CA GLY A 52 -11.48 -9.24 -8.95
C GLY A 52 -11.17 -8.41 -10.21
N PHE A 53 -11.19 -7.07 -10.10
CA PHE A 53 -11.00 -6.18 -11.26
C PHE A 53 -9.55 -6.12 -11.76
N VAL A 54 -8.59 -6.04 -10.85
CA VAL A 54 -7.16 -5.99 -11.20
C VAL A 54 -6.69 -7.40 -11.52
N LYS A 55 -6.19 -7.63 -12.74
CA LYS A 55 -5.74 -8.95 -13.18
C LYS A 55 -4.50 -9.40 -12.40
N PRO A 56 -4.25 -10.72 -12.27
CA PRO A 56 -3.08 -11.22 -11.55
C PRO A 56 -1.75 -10.62 -12.05
N GLU A 57 -1.59 -10.43 -13.36
CA GLU A 57 -0.37 -9.86 -13.95
C GLU A 57 -0.18 -8.39 -13.54
N ASP A 58 -1.26 -7.61 -13.59
CA ASP A 58 -1.27 -6.20 -13.17
C ASP A 58 -0.99 -6.08 -11.66
N GLN A 59 -1.51 -7.00 -10.83
CA GLN A 59 -1.22 -7.04 -9.40
C GLN A 59 0.28 -7.24 -9.14
N ILE A 60 0.92 -8.16 -9.87
CA ILE A 60 2.36 -8.41 -9.76
C ILE A 60 3.15 -7.16 -10.16
N GLU A 61 2.81 -6.56 -11.30
CA GLU A 61 3.46 -5.34 -11.78
C GLU A 61 3.32 -4.19 -10.77
N MET A 62 2.12 -3.99 -10.23
CA MET A 62 1.86 -2.98 -9.20
C MET A 62 2.74 -3.19 -7.96
N VAL A 63 2.86 -4.42 -7.46
CA VAL A 63 3.70 -4.74 -6.31
C VAL A 63 5.18 -4.50 -6.61
N CYS A 64 5.67 -4.95 -7.77
CA CYS A 64 7.05 -4.75 -8.19
C CYS A 64 7.40 -3.26 -8.28
N MET A 65 6.54 -2.47 -8.93
CA MET A 65 6.70 -1.01 -9.06
C MET A 65 6.69 -0.33 -7.69
N CYS A 66 5.73 -0.68 -6.83
CA CYS A 66 5.65 -0.11 -5.48
C CYS A 66 6.86 -0.47 -4.63
N ARG A 67 7.39 -1.69 -4.75
CA ARG A 67 8.59 -2.13 -4.03
C ARG A 67 9.82 -1.36 -4.47
N GLN A 68 10.00 -1.15 -5.78
CA GLN A 68 11.12 -0.38 -6.32
C GLN A 68 11.08 1.08 -5.86
N LEU A 69 9.94 1.75 -6.04
CA LEU A 69 9.75 3.15 -5.63
C LEU A 69 9.85 3.31 -4.11
N GLY A 70 9.26 2.36 -3.37
CA GLY A 70 9.21 2.36 -1.92
C GLY A 70 10.57 2.28 -1.23
N LYS A 71 11.56 1.66 -1.90
CA LYS A 71 12.95 1.61 -1.43
C LYS A 71 13.78 2.83 -1.84
N GLY A 72 13.32 3.58 -2.84
CA GLY A 72 14.01 4.74 -3.38
C GLY A 72 13.76 6.04 -2.61
N PRO A 73 14.34 7.16 -3.09
CA PRO A 73 14.05 8.50 -2.58
C PRO A 73 12.54 8.80 -2.66
N GLY A 74 11.98 9.38 -1.59
CA GLY A 74 10.54 9.63 -1.51
C GLY A 74 9.69 8.36 -1.26
N GLY A 75 10.33 7.22 -1.05
CA GLY A 75 9.70 5.93 -0.76
C GLY A 75 9.03 5.86 0.61
N PHE A 76 8.79 4.63 1.09
CA PHE A 76 7.98 4.38 2.27
C PHE A 76 8.52 5.03 3.55
N TYR A 77 7.62 5.62 4.31
CA TYR A 77 7.91 6.13 5.65
C TYR A 77 6.75 5.85 6.60
N ARG A 78 7.03 5.85 7.90
CA ARG A 78 5.98 5.85 8.93
C ARG A 78 5.60 7.30 9.25
N PRO A 79 4.36 7.71 8.95
CA PRO A 79 3.92 9.06 9.25
C PRO A 79 3.75 9.25 10.75
N SER A 80 4.14 10.44 11.22
CA SER A 80 3.85 10.92 12.57
C SER A 80 2.74 11.96 12.47
N LEU A 81 1.78 11.90 13.40
CA LEU A 81 0.75 12.92 13.56
C LEU A 81 1.32 14.12 14.32
N LYS A 82 0.61 15.26 14.28
CA LYS A 82 1.02 16.50 15.00
C LYS A 82 1.34 16.29 16.47
N ASN A 83 0.68 15.35 17.14
CA ASN A 83 0.88 15.02 18.55
C ASN A 83 2.05 14.03 18.79
N GLY A 84 2.84 13.71 17.77
CA GLY A 84 3.97 12.77 17.84
C GLY A 84 3.57 11.29 17.76
N ALA A 85 2.28 10.96 17.73
CA ALA A 85 1.83 9.58 17.56
C ALA A 85 2.20 9.05 16.17
N LYS A 86 2.77 7.85 16.10
CA LYS A 86 3.14 7.20 14.84
C LYS A 86 2.03 6.25 14.40
N LEU A 87 1.67 6.27 13.12
CA LEU A 87 0.73 5.29 12.59
C LEU A 87 1.40 3.91 12.48
N ASN A 88 0.61 2.84 12.65
CA ASN A 88 1.02 1.46 12.39
C ASN A 88 0.85 1.10 10.91
N LEU A 89 1.20 2.03 10.02
CA LEU A 89 1.24 1.83 8.58
C LEU A 89 2.49 2.50 8.01
N TRP A 90 2.92 2.01 6.85
CA TRP A 90 3.91 2.68 6.01
C TRP A 90 3.19 3.27 4.81
N MET A 91 3.57 4.47 4.40
CA MET A 91 2.98 5.13 3.24
C MET A 91 4.05 5.79 2.37
N MET A 92 3.72 5.96 1.10
CA MET A 92 4.42 6.83 0.16
C MET A 92 3.37 7.50 -0.73
N SER A 93 3.65 8.71 -1.20
CA SER A 93 2.77 9.42 -2.14
C SER A 93 3.34 9.31 -3.55
N LEU A 94 2.47 9.27 -4.56
CA LEU A 94 2.85 9.38 -5.97
C LEU A 94 2.17 10.64 -6.56
N GLY A 95 2.90 11.40 -7.38
CA GLY A 95 2.44 12.68 -7.92
C GLY A 95 2.59 13.83 -6.91
N LYS A 96 1.54 14.13 -6.16
CA LYS A 96 1.59 15.13 -5.07
C LYS A 96 1.74 14.44 -3.73
N ASN A 97 2.63 14.96 -2.88
CA ASN A 97 2.77 14.51 -1.52
C ASN A 97 1.59 14.98 -0.66
N TRP A 98 0.91 14.05 0.02
CA TRP A 98 0.00 14.39 1.10
C TRP A 98 0.77 14.40 2.43
N ASP A 99 0.77 15.52 3.13
CA ASP A 99 1.44 15.64 4.43
C ASP A 99 0.45 15.40 5.59
N PRO A 100 0.64 14.35 6.41
CA PRO A 100 -0.21 14.06 7.57
C PRO A 100 -0.17 15.16 8.64
N THR A 101 0.92 15.93 8.69
CA THR A 101 1.12 16.96 9.70
C THR A 101 0.31 18.21 9.32
N THR A 102 0.56 18.80 8.16
CA THR A 102 -0.18 19.99 7.70
C THR A 102 -1.58 19.68 7.18
N ARG A 103 -1.88 18.41 6.85
CA ARG A 103 -3.11 17.95 6.19
C ARG A 103 -3.34 18.61 4.83
N SER A 104 -2.25 18.81 4.08
CA SER A 104 -2.27 19.52 2.80
C SER A 104 -1.45 18.78 1.74
N TYR A 105 -1.69 19.10 0.47
CA TYR A 105 -0.93 18.57 -0.65
C TYR A 105 0.19 19.52 -1.05
N GLY A 106 1.36 18.97 -1.33
CA GLY A 106 2.52 19.71 -1.83
C GLY A 106 3.38 18.88 -2.77
N PRO A 107 4.41 19.48 -3.40
CA PRO A 107 5.32 18.74 -4.27
C PRO A 107 6.31 17.87 -3.49
N THR A 108 6.68 18.28 -2.28
CA THR A 108 7.74 17.67 -1.47
C THR A 108 7.25 17.25 -0.09
N ARG A 109 8.00 16.33 0.51
CA ARG A 109 7.78 15.82 1.86
C ARG A 109 8.55 16.66 2.86
N PRO A 110 7.89 17.31 3.85
CA PRO A 110 8.55 18.31 4.69
C PRO A 110 9.72 17.80 5.55
N PHE A 111 9.70 16.53 5.98
CA PHE A 111 10.69 16.04 6.95
C PHE A 111 12.03 15.62 6.33
N ASP A 112 12.09 15.36 5.03
CA ASP A 112 13.32 14.96 4.34
C ASP A 112 13.51 15.64 2.97
N GLY A 113 12.59 16.54 2.59
CA GLY A 113 12.63 17.28 1.34
C GLY A 113 12.38 16.43 0.09
N ALA A 114 12.08 15.14 0.23
CA ALA A 114 11.95 14.25 -0.92
C ALA A 114 10.72 14.62 -1.76
N GLN A 115 10.89 14.66 -3.08
CA GLN A 115 9.78 14.81 -4.02
C GLN A 115 9.03 13.48 -4.14
N ALA A 116 7.71 13.54 -4.24
CA ALA A 116 6.92 12.34 -4.53
C ALA A 116 7.27 11.83 -5.94
N PRO A 117 7.53 10.52 -6.13
CA PRO A 117 7.72 9.95 -7.46
C PRO A 117 6.51 10.21 -8.35
N ALA A 118 6.71 10.28 -9.67
CA ALA A 118 5.59 10.40 -10.61
C ALA A 118 4.64 9.18 -10.50
N ILE A 119 3.37 9.38 -10.84
CA ILE A 119 2.41 8.27 -10.95
C ILE A 119 2.82 7.44 -12.18
N PRO A 120 3.17 6.14 -12.02
CA PRO A 120 3.51 5.28 -13.14
C PRO A 120 2.36 5.19 -14.14
N ASP A 121 2.66 5.16 -15.43
CA ASP A 121 1.62 5.10 -16.47
C ASP A 121 0.80 3.80 -16.38
N ALA A 122 1.42 2.69 -15.97
CA ALA A 122 0.72 1.44 -15.67
C ALA A 122 -0.46 1.63 -14.69
N PHE A 123 -0.32 2.51 -13.69
CA PHE A 123 -1.39 2.74 -12.70
C PHE A 123 -2.53 3.55 -13.29
N LYS A 124 -2.25 4.42 -14.26
CA LYS A 124 -3.26 5.22 -14.95
C LYS A 124 -4.10 4.38 -15.91
N MET A 125 -3.56 3.27 -16.41
CA MET A 125 -4.26 2.36 -17.32
C MET A 125 -5.24 1.40 -16.62
N ILE A 126 -5.09 1.23 -15.30
CA ILE A 126 -6.01 0.42 -14.47
C ILE A 126 -7.23 1.25 -14.04
N ALA A 127 -7.09 2.58 -13.96
CA ALA A 127 -8.09 3.50 -13.40
C ALA A 127 -9.14 3.99 -14.40
#